data_AF-A0A2N2FDZ2-F1
#
_entry.id   AF-A0A2N2FDZ2-F1
#
_cell.length_a   1.000
_cell.length_b   1.000
_cell.length_c   1.000
_cell.angle_alpha   90.00
_cell.angle_beta   90.00
_cell.angle_gamma   90.00
#
_symmetry.space_group_name_H-M   'P 1'
#
loop_
_entity.id
_entity.type
_entity.pdbx_description
1 polymer ?
#
loop_
_entity_poly.entity_id
_entity_poly.type
_entity_poly.pdbx_seq_one_letter_code
_entity_poly.pdbx_strand_id
1 'polypeptide(L)' 'FTGTAGKMVSREDTLNGCERILNDEFAEYPERALYMIGPIEEAKIEHVA' A
#
# COMPACT_ATOMS: atom_id res chain seq x y z
N PHE A 1 -10.29 -18.14 9.07
CA PHE A 1 -9.95 -16.71 8.81
C PHE A 1 -8.47 -16.62 8.50
N THR A 2 -8.05 -15.71 7.61
CA THR A 2 -6.73 -15.63 6.96
C THR A 2 -5.51 -15.45 7.89
N GLY A 3 -5.68 -15.42 9.22
CA GLY A 3 -4.61 -15.26 10.20
C GLY A 3 -3.96 -13.87 10.25
N THR A 4 -4.34 -12.96 9.34
CA THR A 4 -3.79 -11.61 9.23
C THR A 4 -4.69 -10.63 9.96
N ALA A 5 -4.11 -9.78 10.82
CA ALA A 5 -4.86 -8.74 11.50
C ALA A 5 -5.28 -7.64 10.52
N GLY A 6 -6.55 -7.24 10.56
CA GLY A 6 -7.05 -6.09 9.80
C GLY A 6 -6.46 -4.78 10.33
N LYS A 7 -6.35 -3.78 9.45
CA LYS A 7 -5.85 -2.45 9.77
C LYS A 7 -6.91 -1.40 9.46
N MET A 8 -7.13 -0.48 10.40
CA MET A 8 -7.98 0.68 10.19
C MET A 8 -7.15 1.76 9.50
N VAL A 9 -7.70 2.38 8.46
CA VAL A 9 -7.07 3.47 7.72
C VAL A 9 -7.99 4.68 7.79
N SER A 10 -7.44 5.84 8.13
CA SER A 10 -8.24 7.06 8.20
C SER A 10 -8.67 7.51 6.80
N ARG A 11 -9.72 8.33 6.70
CA ARG A 11 -10.15 8.88 5.41
C ARG A 11 -9.03 9.70 4.75
N GLU A 12 -8.26 10.43 5.54
CA GLU A 12 -7.16 11.26 5.06
C GLU A 12 -6.04 10.40 4.47
N ASP A 13 -5.62 9.34 5.18
CA ASP A 13 -4.60 8.42 4.70
C ASP A 13 -5.04 7.67 3.43
N THR A 14 -6.32 7.30 3.34
CA THR A 14 -6.87 6.69 2.12
C THR A 14 -6.80 7.64 0.92
N LEU A 15 -7.21 8.90 1.08
CA LEU A 15 -7.17 9.88 0.00
C LEU A 15 -5.73 10.17 -0.44
N ASN A 16 -4.84 10.42 0.53
CA ASN A 16 -3.42 10.63 0.26
C ASN A 16 -2.80 9.43 -0.47
N GLY A 17 -3.10 8.20 -0.02
CA GLY A 17 -2.60 6.98 -0.67
C GLY A 17 -3.07 6.83 -2.10
N CYS A 18 -4.37 7.03 -2.36
CA CYS A 18 -4.93 6.95 -3.70
C CYS A 18 -4.36 8.01 -4.65
N GLU A 19 -4.21 9.26 -4.19
CA GLU A 19 -3.62 10.34 -4.99
C GLU A 19 -2.18 10.03 -5.38
N ARG A 20 -1.37 9.54 -4.45
CA ARG A 20 0.03 9.17 -4.72
C ARG A 20 0.15 8.01 -5.71
N ILE A 21 -0.73 7.01 -5.64
CA ILE A 21 -0.81 5.93 -6.64
C ILE A 21 -1.16 6.50 -8.02
N LEU A 22 -2.15 7.40 -8.10
CA LEU A 22 -2.57 8.01 -9.37
C LEU A 22 -1.52 8.95 -9.97
N ASN A 23 -0.63 9.49 -9.15
CA ASN A 23 0.52 10.30 -9.57
C ASN A 23 1.77 9.47 -9.94
N ASP A 24 1.61 8.16 -10.16
CA ASP A 24 2.68 7.23 -10.57
C ASP A 24 3.85 7.12 -9.57
N GLU A 25 3.69 7.54 -8.31
CA GLU A 25 4.77 7.47 -7.29
C GLU A 25 5.25 6.04 -7.01
N PHE A 26 4.42 5.05 -7.30
CA PHE A 26 4.68 3.63 -7.06
C PHE A 26 4.76 2.81 -8.36
N ALA A 27 4.95 3.45 -9.52
CA ALA A 27 4.95 2.77 -10.83
C ALA A 27 6.00 1.64 -10.94
N GLU A 28 7.13 1.79 -10.27
CA GLU A 28 8.22 0.79 -10.23
C GLU A 28 8.02 -0.29 -9.14
N TYR A 29 6.95 -0.20 -8.34
CA TYR A 29 6.67 -1.17 -7.28
C TYR A 29 5.96 -2.38 -7.90
N PRO A 30 6.32 -3.61 -7.50
CA PRO A 30 5.56 -4.77 -7.93
C PRO A 30 4.16 -4.71 -7.32
N GLU A 31 3.11 -5.10 -8.07
CA GLU A 31 1.71 -4.98 -7.63
C GLU A 31 1.44 -5.61 -6.25
N ARG A 32 2.14 -6.70 -5.92
CA ARG A 32 2.08 -7.36 -4.61
C ARG A 32 2.41 -6.43 -3.42
N ALA A 33 3.19 -5.38 -3.65
CA ALA A 33 3.53 -4.39 -2.62
C ALA A 33 2.31 -3.55 -2.20
N LEU A 34 1.25 -3.52 -3.02
CA LEU A 34 -0.02 -2.84 -2.76
C LEU A 34 -1.11 -3.80 -2.26
N TYR A 35 -0.79 -5.09 -2.06
CA TYR A 35 -1.75 -6.10 -1.64
C TYR A 35 -1.80 -6.26 -0.12
N MET A 36 -3.02 -6.21 0.45
CA MET A 36 -3.28 -6.42 1.89
C MET A 36 -2.46 -5.50 2.81
N ILE A 37 -2.19 -4.28 2.34
CA ILE A 37 -1.60 -3.20 3.12
C ILE A 37 -2.69 -2.41 3.87
N GLY A 38 -2.28 -1.71 4.93
CA GLY A 38 -3.10 -0.66 5.54
C GLY A 38 -2.89 0.68 4.83
N PRO A 39 -2.23 1.66 5.45
CA PRO A 39 -1.89 2.92 4.80
C PRO A 39 -0.78 2.71 3.73
N ILE A 40 -0.67 3.66 2.80
CA ILE A 40 0.19 3.53 1.60
C ILE A 40 1.69 3.41 1.93
N GLU A 41 2.09 3.90 3.09
CA GLU A 41 3.44 3.87 3.65
C GLU A 41 3.95 2.44 3.90
N GLU A 42 3.04 1.46 3.94
CA GLU A 42 3.40 0.06 4.06
C GLU A 42 3.84 -0.57 2.73
N ALA A 43 3.59 0.08 1.59
CA ALA A 43 4.07 -0.38 0.29
C ALA A 43 5.60 -0.30 0.26
N LYS A 44 6.25 -1.45 0.09
CA LYS A 44 7.72 -1.58 0.09
C LYS A 44 8.21 -2.25 -1.19
N ILE A 45 9.32 -1.75 -1.72
CA ILE A 45 10.08 -2.45 -2.76
C ILE A 45 10.77 -3.64 -2.07
N GLU A 46 10.18 -4.83 -2.19
CA GLU A 46 10.89 -6.04 -1.81
C GLU A 46 12.07 -6.22 -2.75
N HIS A 47 13.30 -6.06 -2.25
CA HIS A 47 14.48 -6.55 -2.94
C HIS A 47 14.39 -8.08 -2.93
N VAL A 48 14.14 -8.66 -4.11
CA VAL A 48 14.35 -10.09 -4.32
C VAL A 48 15.85 -10.31 -4.24
N ALA A 49 16.30 -10.94 -3.17
CA ALA A 49 17.67 -11.46 -3.04
C ALA A 49 17.89 -12.65 -3.98
#